data_AF-A0A2I0EY91-F1
#
_entry.id   AF-A0A2I0EY91-F1
#
_cell.length_a   1.000
_cell.length_b   1.000
_cell.length_c   1.000
_cell.angle_alpha   90.00
_cell.angle_beta   90.00
_cell.angle_gamma   90.00
#
_symmetry.space_group_name_H-M   'P 1'
#
loop_
_entity.id
_entity.type
_entity.pdbx_description
1 polymer ?
#
loop_
_entity_poly.entity_id
_entity_poly.type
_entity_poly.pdbx_seq_one_letter_code
_entity_poly.pdbx_strand_id
1 'polypeptide(L)'
;MKAVLLWGNLLFSGFMAISISMFFAEGAIGENYTNERFVAPEFLWMIPLWVVEAVLVVIYFYKKKTEMVSYPVILLINFALWISIFFSTWVCMRLAV
;
A
#
# COMPACT_ATOMS: atom_id res chain seq x y z
N MET A 1 2.04 -22.01 6.85
CA MET A 1 0.99 -21.45 5.95
C MET A 1 0.56 -20.04 6.37
N LYS A 2 0.07 -19.81 7.60
CA LYS A 2 -0.33 -18.47 8.08
C LYS A 2 0.71 -17.36 7.85
N ALA A 3 1.98 -17.63 8.20
CA ALA A 3 3.06 -16.67 7.99
C ALA A 3 3.30 -16.34 6.51
N VAL A 4 3.23 -17.35 5.63
CA VAL A 4 3.35 -17.12 4.17
C VAL A 4 2.20 -16.26 3.66
N LEU A 5 0.97 -16.52 4.12
CA LEU A 5 -0.20 -15.73 3.75
C LEU A 5 -0.08 -14.27 4.19
N LEU A 6 0.41 -14.02 5.41
CA LEU A 6 0.62 -12.67 5.92
C LEU A 6 1.78 -11.97 5.22
N TRP A 7 2.98 -12.54 5.29
CA TRP A 7 4.20 -11.91 4.82
C TRP A 7 4.25 -11.82 3.29
N GLY A 8 3.76 -12.85 2.60
CA GLY A 8 3.63 -12.82 1.14
C GLY A 8 2.67 -11.72 0.69
N ASN A 9 1.52 -11.57 1.35
CA ASN A 9 0.58 -10.49 1.03
C ASN A 9 1.14 -9.11 1.38
N LEU A 10 1.88 -8.97 2.49
CA LEU A 10 2.53 -7.71 2.85
C LEU A 10 3.55 -7.29 1.79
N LEU A 11 4.43 -8.20 1.35
CA LEU A 11 5.41 -7.89 0.31
C LEU A 11 4.74 -7.57 -1.03
N PHE A 12 3.73 -8.35 -1.41
CA PHE A 12 3.02 -8.15 -2.66
C PHE A 12 2.20 -6.86 -2.67
N SER A 13 1.50 -6.52 -1.57
CA SER A 13 0.77 -5.26 -1.47
C SER A 13 1.71 -4.05 -1.47
N GLY A 14 2.90 -4.16 -0.86
CA GLY A 14 3.93 -3.11 -0.94
C GLY A 14 4.46 -2.90 -2.35
N PHE A 15 4.74 -3.98 -3.07
CA PHE A 15 5.10 -3.90 -4.49
C PHE A 15 4.01 -3.21 -5.32
N MET A 16 2.74 -3.54 -5.06
CA MET A 16 1.60 -2.92 -5.74
C MET A 16 1.46 -1.44 -5.36
N ALA A 17 1.60 -1.08 -4.08
CA ALA A 17 1.54 0.31 -3.63
C ALA A 17 2.60 1.18 -4.32
N ILE A 18 3.84 0.69 -4.43
CA ILE A 18 4.92 1.38 -5.14
C ILE A 18 4.60 1.49 -6.64
N SER A 19 4.19 0.39 -7.28
CA SER A 19 3.90 0.36 -8.72
C SER A 19 2.75 1.31 -9.09
N ILE A 20 1.68 1.31 -8.30
CA ILE A 20 0.51 2.19 -8.49
C ILE A 20 0.89 3.64 -8.23
N SER A 21 1.64 3.91 -7.16
CA SER A 21 2.13 5.25 -6.83
C SER A 21 2.96 5.86 -7.95
N MET A 22 3.92 5.10 -8.48
CA MET A 22 4.75 5.52 -9.61
C MET A 22 3.93 5.74 -10.87
N PHE A 23 3.02 4.82 -11.21
CA PHE A 23 2.15 4.95 -12.37
C PHE A 23 1.31 6.23 -12.36
N PHE A 24 0.70 6.57 -11.23
CA PHE A 24 -0.06 7.81 -11.12
C PHE A 24 0.85 9.04 -11.06
N ALA A 25 1.97 8.98 -10.36
CA ALA A 25 2.89 10.11 -10.25
C ALA A 25 3.51 10.50 -11.61
N GLU A 26 3.76 9.52 -12.48
CA GLU A 26 4.27 9.73 -13.85
C GLU A 26 3.21 10.22 -14.84
N GLY A 27 1.94 10.37 -14.43
CA GLY A 27 0.87 10.86 -15.30
C GLY A 27 0.08 9.78 -16.02
N ALA A 28 -0.01 8.58 -15.43
CA ALA A 28 -0.76 7.45 -15.98
C ALA A 28 -0.45 7.19 -17.47
N ILE A 29 -1.39 6.59 -18.21
CA ILE A 29 -1.21 6.34 -19.65
C ILE A 29 -1.67 7.58 -20.41
N GLY A 30 -0.72 8.28 -21.04
CA GLY A 30 -1.01 9.33 -22.01
C GLY A 30 -1.37 10.70 -21.43
N GLU A 31 -1.33 10.90 -20.10
CA GLU A 31 -1.60 12.22 -19.50
C GLU A 31 -0.33 13.04 -19.21
N ASN A 32 0.86 12.46 -19.42
CA ASN A 32 2.11 13.19 -19.29
C ASN A 32 2.46 13.94 -20.58
N TYR A 33 1.97 15.18 -20.69
CA TYR A 33 2.28 16.10 -21.79
C TYR A 33 3.50 16.98 -21.50
N THR A 34 4.12 16.81 -20.33
CA THR A 34 5.34 17.53 -19.96
C THR A 34 6.54 16.60 -20.19
N ASN A 35 7.75 17.15 -20.37
CA ASN A 35 8.95 16.32 -20.39
C ASN A 35 9.46 16.02 -18.96
N GLU A 36 8.56 16.08 -17.97
CA GLU A 36 8.89 15.85 -16.57
C GLU A 36 8.65 14.39 -16.20
N ARG A 37 9.48 13.89 -15.28
CA ARG A 37 9.34 12.52 -14.78
C ARG A 37 8.06 12.33 -13.98
N PHE A 38 7.70 13.29 -13.13
CA PHE A 38 6.53 13.20 -12.26
C PHE A 38 5.65 14.44 -12.44
N VAL A 39 4.50 14.27 -13.08
CA VAL A 39 3.51 15.34 -13.30
C VAL A 39 2.50 15.46 -12.17
N ALA A 40 2.36 14.42 -11.35
CA ALA A 40 1.48 14.39 -10.19
C ALA A 40 2.20 13.81 -8.96
N PRO A 41 3.26 14.46 -8.46
CA PRO A 41 4.11 13.94 -7.39
C PRO A 41 3.34 13.66 -6.09
N GLU A 42 2.13 14.20 -5.91
CA GLU A 42 1.24 13.94 -4.78
C GLU A 42 0.94 12.46 -4.60
N PHE A 43 0.90 11.68 -5.69
CA PHE A 43 0.68 10.23 -5.63
C PHE A 43 1.86 9.46 -5.01
N LEU A 44 3.04 10.08 -4.87
CA LEU A 44 4.14 9.49 -4.11
C LEU A 44 3.83 9.37 -2.62
N TRP A 45 2.85 10.13 -2.09
CA TRP A 45 2.36 9.99 -0.71
C TRP A 45 1.72 8.63 -0.42
N MET A 46 1.32 7.86 -1.44
CA MET A 46 0.84 6.49 -1.24
C MET A 46 1.89 5.59 -0.58
N ILE A 47 3.18 5.80 -0.88
CA ILE A 47 4.28 5.00 -0.33
C ILE A 47 4.39 5.16 1.20
N PRO A 48 4.59 6.38 1.76
CA PRO A 48 4.64 6.55 3.22
C PRO A 48 3.34 6.16 3.91
N LEU A 49 2.17 6.37 3.30
CA LEU A 49 0.89 5.90 3.86
C LEU A 49 0.86 4.38 4.00
N TRP A 50 1.27 3.64 2.97
CA TRP A 50 1.38 2.19 3.03
C TRP A 50 2.46 1.74 4.03
N VAL A 51 3.61 2.43 4.11
CA VAL A 51 4.69 2.11 5.07
C VAL A 51 4.20 2.20 6.51
N VAL A 52 3.41 3.22 6.86
CA VAL A 52 2.84 3.35 8.22
C VAL A 52 2.02 2.11 8.58
N GLU A 53 1.15 1.65 7.69
CA GLU A 53 0.37 0.44 7.93
C GLU A 53 1.24 -0.82 7.99
N ALA A 54 2.21 -0.97 7.10
CA ALA A 54 3.12 -2.09 7.10
C ALA A 54 3.88 -2.18 8.44
N VAL A 55 4.33 -1.05 8.98
CA VAL A 55 4.97 -0.98 10.30
C VAL A 55 3.99 -1.40 11.40
N LEU A 56 2.73 -0.97 11.35
CA LEU A 56 1.71 -1.38 12.34
C LEU A 56 1.47 -2.90 12.31
N VAL A 57 1.40 -3.50 11.11
CA VAL A 57 1.28 -4.96 10.95
C VAL A 57 2.50 -5.68 11.53
N VAL A 58 3.71 -5.21 11.23
CA VAL A 58 4.95 -5.78 11.78
C VAL A 58 4.96 -5.69 13.31
N ILE A 59 4.62 -4.54 13.89
CA ILE A 59 4.56 -4.34 15.35
C ILE A 59 3.54 -5.29 15.98
N TYR A 60 2.36 -5.44 15.37
CA TYR A 60 1.32 -6.34 15.87
C TYR A 60 1.82 -7.79 15.95
N PHE A 61 2.43 -8.29 14.87
CA PHE A 61 2.93 -9.67 14.82
C PHE A 61 4.25 -9.89 15.53
N TYR A 62 5.00 -8.83 15.83
CA TYR A 62 6.13 -8.88 16.77
C TYR A 62 5.63 -9.11 18.21
N LYS A 63 4.56 -8.42 18.62
CA LYS A 63 3.95 -8.60 19.96
C LYS A 63 3.17 -9.90 20.09
N LYS A 64 2.53 -10.35 19.01
CA LYS A 64 1.67 -11.55 18.98
C LYS A 64 2.11 -12.49 17.87
N LYS A 65 2.71 -13.63 18.25
CA LYS A 65 3.15 -14.65 17.28
C LYS A 65 2.01 -15.02 16.34
N THR A 66 2.31 -15.12 15.05
CA THR A 66 1.34 -15.40 13.97
C THR A 66 0.54 -16.70 14.21
N GLU A 67 1.13 -17.67 14.90
CA GLU A 67 0.48 -18.95 15.25
C GLU A 67 -0.72 -18.78 16.18
N MET A 68 -0.64 -17.82 17.11
CA MET A 68 -1.66 -17.50 18.13
C MET A 68 -2.82 -16.66 17.56
N VAL A 69 -2.70 -16.20 16.32
CA VAL A 69 -3.72 -15.40 15.64
C VAL A 69 -4.58 -16.31 14.78
N SER A 70 -5.90 -16.12 14.84
CA SER A 70 -6.85 -16.91 14.05
C SER A 70 -6.77 -16.55 12.57
N TYR A 71 -7.11 -17.49 11.69
CA TYR A 71 -7.10 -17.26 10.24
C TYR A 71 -7.99 -16.08 9.79
N PRO A 72 -9.23 -15.92 10.31
CA PRO A 72 -10.07 -14.79 9.92
C PRO A 72 -9.41 -13.43 10.21
N VAL A 73 -8.68 -13.30 11.32
CA VAL A 73 -7.98 -12.07 11.66
C VAL A 73 -6.84 -11.80 10.68
N ILE A 74 -6.09 -12.82 10.27
CA ILE A 74 -5.02 -12.66 9.26
C ILE A 74 -5.62 -12.23 7.92
N LEU A 75 -6.75 -12.82 7.50
CA LEU A 75 -7.45 -12.44 6.27
C LEU A 75 -7.94 -10.99 6.34
N LEU A 76 -8.48 -10.54 7.47
CA LEU A 76 -8.91 -9.16 7.66
C LEU A 76 -7.74 -8.18 7.59
N ILE A 77 -6.61 -8.48 8.22
CA ILE A 77 -5.40 -7.65 8.15
C ILE A 77 -4.91 -7.56 6.70
N ASN A 78 -4.87 -8.68 5.99
CA ASN A 78 -4.47 -8.70 4.59
C ASN A 78 -5.42 -7.88 3.71
N PHE A 79 -6.73 -7.99 3.95
CA PHE A 79 -7.73 -7.21 3.21
C PHE A 79 -7.63 -5.70 3.51
N ALA A 80 -7.33 -5.34 4.76
CA ALA A 80 -7.10 -3.95 5.15
C ALA A 80 -5.92 -3.33 4.39
N LEU A 81 -4.82 -4.06 4.20
CA LEU A 81 -3.67 -3.62 3.39
C LEU A 81 -4.03 -3.32 1.92
N TRP A 82 -5.07 -3.94 1.38
CA TRP A 82 -5.55 -3.64 0.02
C TRP A 82 -6.48 -2.44 0.01
N ILE A 83 -7.41 -2.37 0.97
CA ILE A 83 -8.32 -1.22 1.12
C ILE A 83 -7.53 0.08 1.27
N SER A 84 -6.43 0.04 2.03
CA SER A 84 -5.63 1.23 2.28
C SER A 84 -4.93 1.78 1.03
N ILE A 85 -4.61 0.94 0.05
CA ILE A 85 -4.09 1.41 -1.24
C ILE A 85 -5.16 2.25 -1.94
N PHE A 86 -6.41 1.77 -2.00
CA PHE A 86 -7.52 2.54 -2.58
C PHE A 86 -7.80 3.83 -1.81
N PHE A 87 -7.77 3.76 -0.48
CA PHE A 87 -7.91 4.93 0.37
C PHE A 87 -6.79 5.95 0.12
N SER A 88 -5.54 5.49 -0.01
CA SER A 88 -4.40 6.34 -0.29
C SER A 88 -4.53 7.03 -1.65
N THR A 89 -4.99 6.32 -2.68
CA THR A 89 -5.30 6.92 -3.99
C THR A 89 -6.34 8.03 -3.85
N TRP A 90 -7.43 7.78 -3.11
CA TRP A 90 -8.47 8.78 -2.88
C TRP A 90 -7.95 10.01 -2.14
N VAL A 91 -7.10 9.83 -1.12
CA VAL A 91 -6.44 10.94 -0.42
C VAL A 91 -5.55 11.74 -1.38
N CYS A 92 -4.73 11.07 -2.18
CA CYS A 92 -3.83 11.74 -3.14
C CYS A 92 -4.62 12.53 -4.19
N MET A 93 -5.74 12.00 -4.68
CA MET A 93 -6.65 12.73 -5.58
C MET A 93 -7.21 14.01 -4.96
N ARG A 94 -7.38 14.08 -3.63
CA ARG A 94 -7.82 15.29 -2.94
C ARG A 94 -6.69 16.30 -2.72
N LEU A 95 -5.45 15.86 -2.72
CA LEU A 95 -4.27 16.72 -2.60
C LEU A 95 -3.84 17.32 -3.95
N ALA A 96 -4.15 16.64 -5.06
CA ALA A 96 -3.82 17.06 -6.41
C ALA A 96 -4.82 18.07 -7.04
N VAL A 97 -5.87 18.48 -6.30
CA VAL A 97 -6.87 19.50 -6.70
C VAL A 97 -6.57 20.81 -6.01
#